data_AF-X1QLM0-F1
#
_entry.id   AF-X1QLM0-F1
#
_cell.length_a   1.000
_cell.length_b   1.000
_cell.length_c   1.000
_cell.angle_alpha   90.00
_cell.angle_beta   90.00
_cell.angle_gamma   90.00
#
_symmetry.space_group_name_H-M   'P 1'
#
loop_
_entity.id
_entity.type
_entity.pdbx_description
1 polymer ?
#
loop_
_entity_poly.entity_id
_entity_poly.type
_entity_poly.pdbx_seq_one_letter_code
_entity_poly.pdbx_strand_id
1 'polypeptide(L)' 'EYTRYFFTLYALDTEKLFSIDKGNFLNEVKAHTIDSAQLMGKYTRD' A
#
# COMPACT_ATOMS: atom_id res chain seq x y z
N GLU A 1 0.62 5.91 24.62
CA GLU A 1 0.36 4.98 23.50
C GLU A 1 0.86 5.62 22.21
N TYR A 2 1.37 4.85 21.24
CA TYR A 2 1.84 5.40 19.96
C TYR A 2 1.09 4.76 18.81
N THR A 3 0.84 5.53 17.76
CA THR A 3 0.24 5.06 16.51
C THR A 3 1.32 4.54 15.58
N ARG A 4 1.08 3.39 14.94
CA ARG A 4 1.96 2.79 13.93
C ARG A 4 1.44 3.15 12.53
N TYR A 5 2.32 3.64 11.68
CA TYR A 5 2.04 3.98 10.29
C TYR A 5 2.85 3.05 9.40
N PHE A 6 2.17 2.35 8.49
CA PHE A 6 2.81 1.43 7.55
C PHE A 6 2.76 2.02 6.15
N PHE A 7 3.91 2.10 5.52
CA PHE A 7 4.09 2.57 4.15
C PHE A 7 4.56 1.38 3.33
N THR A 8 3.75 0.94 2.36
CA THR A 8 4.09 -0.19 1.50
C THR A 8 4.29 0.30 0.07
N LEU A 9 5.40 -0.08 -0.55
CA LEU A 9 5.68 0.09 -1.96
C LEU A 9 5.44 -1.25 -2.66
N TYR A 10 4.72 -1.23 -3.79
CA TYR A 10 4.41 -2.39 -4.61
C TYR A 10 5.04 -2.23 -6.00
N ALA A 11 5.79 -3.23 -6.44
CA ALA A 11 6.22 -3.35 -7.84
C ALA A 11 5.12 -4.11 -8.60
N LEU A 12 4.58 -3.51 -9.66
CA LEU A 12 3.47 -4.06 -10.42
C LEU A 12 3.92 -4.64 -11.77
N ASP A 13 3.21 -5.64 -12.26
CA ASP A 13 3.39 -6.24 -13.59
C ASP A 13 2.69 -5.46 -14.72
N THR A 14 2.01 -4.37 -14.36
CA THR A 14 1.28 -3.49 -15.27
C THR A 14 1.68 -2.04 -15.06
N GLU A 15 1.72 -1.28 -16.15
CA GLU A 15 2.03 0.17 -16.13
C GLU A 15 0.90 0.98 -15.48
N LYS A 16 -0.34 0.52 -15.61
CA LYS A 16 -1.52 1.26 -15.13
C LYS A 16 -2.63 0.31 -14.67
N LEU A 17 -3.21 0.62 -13.52
CA LEU A 17 -4.45 0.00 -13.05
C LEU A 17 -5.65 0.81 -13.57
N PHE A 18 -6.67 0.11 -14.07
CA PHE A 18 -7.91 0.72 -14.58
C PHE A 18 -9.05 0.56 -13.58
N SER A 19 -10.01 1.50 -13.60
CA SER A 19 -11.23 1.42 -12.78
C SER A 19 -11.01 1.31 -11.26
N ILE A 20 -9.97 1.99 -10.75
CA ILE A 20 -9.63 2.00 -9.32
C ILE A 20 -10.54 2.97 -8.54
N ASP A 21 -11.07 2.48 -7.43
CA ASP A 21 -11.76 3.24 -6.41
C ASP A 21 -11.29 2.81 -5.00
N LYS A 22 -11.84 3.45 -3.96
CA LYS A 22 -11.45 3.17 -2.57
C LYS A 22 -11.80 1.74 -2.11
N GLY A 23 -12.86 1.15 -2.67
CA GLY A 23 -13.33 -0.19 -2.33
C GLY A 23 -12.52 -1.31 -2.98
N ASN A 24 -11.97 -1.09 -4.18
CA ASN A 24 -11.22 -2.12 -4.91
C ASN A 24 -9.70 -1.92 -4.93
N PHE A 25 -9.17 -0.74 -4.59
CA PHE A 25 -7.75 -0.40 -4.71
C PHE A 25 -6.82 -1.50 -4.20
N LEU A 26 -7.02 -1.98 -2.98
CA LEU A 26 -6.11 -2.94 -2.35
C LEU A 26 -6.13 -4.31 -3.05
N ASN A 27 -7.27 -4.70 -3.62
CA ASN A 27 -7.41 -5.96 -4.33
C ASN A 27 -6.71 -5.89 -5.68
N GLU A 28 -6.94 -4.81 -6.43
CA GLU A 28 -6.30 -4.59 -7.74
C GLU A 28 -4.78 -4.45 -7.63
N VAL A 29 -4.27 -3.69 -6.65
CA VAL A 29 -2.82 -3.60 -6.40
C VAL A 29 -2.22 -4.98 -6.13
N LYS A 30 -2.85 -5.78 -5.26
CA LYS A 30 -2.35 -7.11 -4.90
C LYS A 30 -2.39 -8.09 -6.07
N ALA A 31 -3.42 -8.03 -6.92
CA ALA A 31 -3.54 -8.91 -8.08
C ALA A 31 -2.39 -8.72 -9.09
N HIS A 32 -1.83 -7.51 -9.15
CA HIS A 32 -0.76 -7.13 -10.07
C HIS A 32 0.62 -7.03 -9.41
N THR A 33 0.75 -7.34 -8.12
CA THR A 33 2.03 -7.20 -7.39
C THR A 33 2.99 -8.33 -7.74
N ILE A 34 4.19 -7.97 -8.21
CA ILE A 34 5.33 -8.87 -8.38
C ILE A 34 6.13 -8.97 -7.07
N ASP A 35 6.38 -7.82 -6.43
CA ASP A 35 7.14 -7.73 -5.19
C ASP A 35 6.71 -6.51 -4.36
N SER A 36 7.03 -6.49 -3.08
CA SER A 36 6.72 -5.36 -2.20
C SER A 36 7.75 -5.15 -1.10
N ALA A 37 7.87 -3.90 -0.67
CA ALA A 37 8.67 -3.51 0.49
C ALA A 37 7.84 -2.65 1.44
N GLN A 38 8.07 -2.78 2.74
CA GLN A 38 7.32 -2.06 3.77
C GLN A 38 8.24 -1.33 4.76
N LEU A 39 7.87 -0.08 5.07
CA LEU A 39 8.44 0.73 6.13
C LEU A 39 7.38 0.98 7.21
N MET A 40 7.78 0.92 8.49
CA MET A 40 6.90 1.22 9.62
C MET A 40 7.44 2.37 10.46
N GLY A 41 6.63 3.42 10.62
CA GLY A 41 6.88 4.57 11.48
C GLY A 41 6.01 4.57 12.73
N LYS A 42 6.48 5.24 13.79
CA LYS A 42 5.73 5.45 15.04
C LYS A 42 5.51 6.94 15.23
N TYR A 43 4.34 7.32 15.73
CA TYR A 43 4.02 8.69 16.12
C TYR A 43 3.26 8.70 17.45
N THR A 44 3.60 9.66 18.30
CA THR A 44 2.90 9.98 19.55
C THR A 44 2.56 11.46 19.49
N ARG A 45 1.36 11.83 19.90
CA ARG A 45 1.01 13.24 20.09
C ARG A 45 1.37 13.62 21.52
N ASP A 46 2.24 14.61 21.66
CA ASP A 46 2.56 15.25 22.94
C ASP A 46 1.41 16.14 23.42
#